data_AF-A0A382ZTF3-F1
#
_entry.id   AF-A0A382ZTF3-F1
#
_cell.length_a   1.000
_cell.length_b   1.000
_cell.length_c   1.000
_cell.angle_alpha   90.00
_cell.angle_beta   90.00
_cell.angle_gamma   90.00
#
_symmetry.space_group_name_H-M   'P 1'
#
loop_
_entity.id
_entity.type
_entity.pdbx_description
1 polymer ?
#
loop_
_entity_poly.entity_id
_entity_poly.type
_entity_poly.pdbx_seq_one_letter_code
_entity_poly.pdbx_strand_id
1 'polypeptide(L)'
;HEVLVGRPVLVDHYEQACVSGEFLWSREQGREQELALVRNDGGDVMTMADAACGRVPATGGTIYLTGMGAQDLCVARIIHERWVASH
;
A
#
# COMPACT_ATOMS: atom_id res chain seq x y z
N HIS A 1 9.31 9.31 -8.35
CA HIS A 1 10.47 9.24 -7.43
C HIS A 1 10.39 10.26 -6.30
N GLU A 2 10.38 11.57 -6.56
CA GLU A 2 10.33 12.60 -5.49
C GLU A 2 9.13 12.49 -4.54
N VAL A 3 8.01 11.91 -4.98
CA VAL A 3 6.79 11.79 -4.18
C VAL A 3 6.93 10.82 -2.99
N LEU A 4 7.81 9.82 -3.10
CA LEU A 4 8.03 8.81 -2.05
C LEU A 4 9.24 9.13 -1.15
N VAL A 5 10.19 9.92 -1.66
CA VAL A 5 11.41 10.26 -0.92
C VAL A 5 11.09 11.20 0.24
N GLY A 6 11.61 10.86 1.42
CA GLY A 6 11.51 11.73 2.61
C GLY A 6 10.11 11.82 3.23
N ARG A 7 9.15 11.04 2.75
CA ARG A 7 7.79 10.94 3.32
C ARG A 7 7.54 9.53 3.84
N PRO A 8 6.85 9.36 4.97
CA PRO A 8 6.40 8.04 5.41
C PRO A 8 5.59 7.36 4.31
N VAL A 9 5.96 6.14 3.92
CA VAL A 9 5.29 5.36 2.87
C VAL A 9 4.56 4.18 3.51
N LEU A 10 3.24 4.14 3.30
CA LEU A 10 2.40 2.98 3.55
C LEU A 10 2.16 2.25 2.23
N VAL A 11 2.12 0.92 2.26
CA VAL A 11 1.84 0.07 1.10
C VAL A 11 0.57 -0.73 1.31
N ASP A 12 -0.15 -1.06 0.25
CA ASP A 12 -1.24 -2.04 0.32
C ASP A 12 -0.72 -3.47 0.45
N HIS A 13 0.33 -3.83 -0.29
CA HIS A 13 0.98 -5.13 -0.20
C HIS A 13 2.50 -4.98 -0.41
N TYR A 14 3.29 -5.32 0.61
CA TYR A 14 4.72 -5.04 0.61
C TYR A 14 5.50 -5.83 -0.46
N GLU A 15 5.26 -7.13 -0.56
CA GLU A 15 5.92 -8.01 -1.51
C GLU A 15 5.63 -7.61 -2.97
N GLN A 16 4.41 -7.18 -3.27
CA GLN A 16 4.05 -6.67 -4.60
C GLN A 16 4.71 -5.31 -4.86
N ALA A 17 4.72 -4.41 -3.86
CA ALA A 17 5.40 -3.13 -3.96
C ALA A 17 6.86 -3.32 -4.36
N CYS A 18 7.60 -4.20 -3.66
CA CYS A 18 9.03 -4.49 -3.90
C CYS A 18 9.41 -4.92 -5.31
N VAL A 19 8.46 -5.38 -6.13
CA VAL A 19 8.71 -5.83 -7.51
C VAL A 19 8.03 -4.94 -8.56
N SER A 20 7.55 -3.76 -8.16
CA SER A 20 6.76 -2.88 -9.02
C SER A 20 7.27 -1.43 -9.03
N GLY A 21 6.97 -0.72 -10.12
CA GLY A 21 7.04 0.74 -10.24
C GLY A 21 8.26 1.38 -9.59
N GLU A 22 7.99 2.32 -8.70
CA GLU A 22 8.98 3.16 -8.02
C GLU A 22 9.93 2.38 -7.12
N PHE A 23 9.48 1.25 -6.53
CA PHE A 23 10.33 0.41 -5.70
C PHE A 23 11.36 -0.33 -6.56
N LEU A 24 10.90 -0.98 -7.64
CA LEU A 24 11.78 -1.63 -8.61
C LEU A 24 12.81 -0.65 -9.17
N TRP A 25 12.36 0.55 -9.57
CA TRP A 25 13.23 1.61 -10.03
C TRP A 25 14.24 2.03 -8.95
N SER A 26 13.80 2.24 -7.70
CA SER A 26 14.69 2.67 -6.62
C SER A 26 15.80 1.66 -6.35
N ARG A 27 15.49 0.36 -6.45
CA ARG A 27 16.45 -0.73 -6.34
C ARG A 27 17.47 -0.72 -7.46
N GLU A 28 17.02 -0.57 -8.70
CA GLU A 28 17.89 -0.48 -9.88
C GLU A 28 18.85 0.72 -9.81
N GLN A 29 18.46 1.79 -9.12
CA GLN A 29 19.28 2.97 -8.89
C GLN A 29 20.12 2.91 -7.60
N GLY A 30 20.01 1.87 -6.77
CA GLY A 30 20.70 1.78 -5.48
C GLY A 30 20.22 2.80 -4.43
N ARG A 31 18.92 3.14 -4.48
CA ARG A 31 18.28 4.19 -3.67
C ARG A 31 17.13 3.68 -2.79
N GLU A 32 17.00 2.37 -2.59
CA GLU A 32 15.94 1.77 -1.74
C GLU A 32 15.88 2.36 -0.33
N GLN A 33 17.04 2.73 0.24
CA GLN A 33 17.17 3.37 1.54
C GLN A 33 16.47 4.73 1.66
N GLU A 34 16.12 5.36 0.54
CA GLU A 34 15.40 6.64 0.52
C GLU A 34 13.88 6.46 0.67
N LEU A 35 13.38 5.22 0.54
CA LEU A 35 11.98 4.88 0.77
C LEU A 35 11.72 4.72 2.28
N ALA A 36 11.13 5.75 2.88
CA ALA A 36 10.82 5.76 4.31
C ALA A 36 9.54 4.93 4.62
N LEU A 37 9.63 3.61 4.46
CA LEU A 37 8.55 2.67 4.81
C LEU A 37 8.15 2.82 6.27
N VAL A 38 6.84 2.90 6.53
CA VAL A 38 6.31 2.85 7.89
C VAL A 38 6.56 1.47 8.48
N ARG A 39 7.09 1.42 9.70
CA ARG A 39 7.42 0.18 10.40
C ARG A 39 6.86 0.17 11.82
N ASN A 40 6.57 -1.02 12.33
CA ASN A 40 6.18 -1.23 13.73
C ASN A 40 7.41 -1.22 14.66
N ASP A 41 7.19 -1.37 15.97
CA ASP A 41 8.27 -1.43 16.97
C ASP A 41 9.23 -2.62 16.79
N GLY A 42 8.78 -3.67 16.09
CA GLY A 42 9.58 -4.84 15.71
C GLY A 42 10.42 -4.64 14.44
N GLY A 43 10.24 -3.52 13.74
CA GLY A 43 10.89 -3.22 12.47
C GLY A 43 10.19 -3.78 11.22
N ASP A 44 9.04 -4.45 11.36
CA ASP A 44 8.28 -4.97 10.22
C ASP A 44 7.58 -3.83 9.49
N VAL A 45 7.47 -3.95 8.17
CA VAL A 45 6.74 -2.99 7.34
C VAL A 45 5.25 -3.06 7.66
N MET A 46 4.67 -1.91 7.99
CA MET A 46 3.22 -1.78 8.19
C MET A 46 2.53 -1.51 6.87
N THR A 47 1.30 -1.99 6.77
CA THR A 47 0.49 -1.93 5.55
C THR A 47 -0.79 -1.13 5.75
N MET A 48 -1.52 -0.91 4.65
CA MET A 48 -2.87 -0.36 4.69
C MET A 48 -3.83 -1.17 5.58
N ALA A 49 -3.60 -2.47 5.76
CA ALA A 49 -4.39 -3.28 6.70
C ALA A 49 -4.15 -2.85 8.15
N ASP A 50 -2.92 -2.50 8.51
CA ASP A 50 -2.60 -1.96 9.83
C ASP A 50 -3.21 -0.57 10.04
N ALA A 51 -3.15 0.28 9.02
CA ALA A 51 -3.81 1.58 9.04
C ALA A 51 -5.33 1.45 9.21
N ALA A 52 -5.97 0.52 8.50
CA ALA A 52 -7.40 0.23 8.64
C ALA A 52 -7.78 -0.28 10.04
N CYS A 53 -6.86 -0.95 10.73
CA CYS A 53 -7.00 -1.35 12.13
C CYS A 53 -6.64 -0.25 13.14
N GLY A 54 -6.33 0.98 12.70
CA GLY A 54 -5.96 2.09 13.57
C GLY A 54 -4.57 1.95 14.21
N ARG A 55 -3.71 1.08 13.69
CA ARG A 55 -2.38 0.81 14.26
C ARG A 55 -1.30 1.77 13.76
N VAL A 56 -1.55 2.51 12.68
CA VAL A 56 -0.58 3.45 12.13
C VAL A 56 -0.82 4.86 12.71
N PRO A 57 0.16 5.45 13.41
CA PRO A 57 -0.01 6.75 14.07
C PRO A 57 0.12 7.97 13.15
N ALA A 58 0.56 7.79 11.89
CA ALA A 58 1.02 8.89 11.05
C ALA A 58 -0.09 9.64 10.29
N THR A 59 -0.07 10.98 10.38
CA THR A 59 -0.75 11.90 9.46
C THR A 59 0.30 12.61 8.59
N GLY A 60 0.11 12.65 7.26
CA GLY A 60 0.99 13.39 6.33
C GLY A 60 1.99 12.56 5.49
N GLY A 61 1.77 11.25 5.36
CA GLY A 61 2.57 10.36 4.50
C GLY A 61 1.99 10.13 3.10
N THR A 62 2.65 9.27 2.32
CA THR A 62 2.19 8.78 1.02
C THR A 62 1.69 7.35 1.15
N ILE A 63 0.62 7.02 0.43
CA ILE A 63 0.16 5.64 0.26
C ILE A 63 0.54 5.20 -1.14
N TYR A 64 1.27 4.10 -1.24
CA TYR A 64 1.65 3.45 -2.48
C TYR A 64 0.77 2.21 -2.69
N LEU A 65 0.05 2.16 -3.80
CA LEU A 65 -0.95 1.13 -4.09
C LEU A 65 -0.53 0.34 -5.33
N THR A 66 -0.28 -0.95 -5.17
CA THR A 66 -0.06 -1.86 -6.31
C THR A 66 -1.36 -2.46 -6.85
N GLY A 67 -2.43 -2.40 -6.06
CA GLY A 67 -3.68 -3.09 -6.33
C GLY A 67 -3.63 -4.54 -5.87
N MET A 68 -4.71 -4.99 -5.24
CA MET A 68 -4.86 -6.37 -4.79
C MET A 68 -6.15 -6.98 -5.33
N GLY A 69 -6.09 -8.22 -5.83
CA GLY A 69 -7.28 -8.93 -6.33
C GLY A 69 -8.40 -9.09 -5.28
N ALA A 70 -8.07 -9.07 -3.98
CA ALA A 70 -9.07 -9.05 -2.92
C ALA A 70 -9.91 -7.77 -2.93
N GLN A 71 -9.33 -6.61 -3.27
CA GLN A 71 -10.06 -5.35 -3.42
C GLN A 71 -11.05 -5.42 -4.58
N ASP A 72 -10.61 -5.99 -5.71
CA ASP A 72 -11.47 -6.20 -6.88
C ASP A 72 -12.65 -7.12 -6.56
N LEU A 73 -12.40 -8.22 -5.84
CA LEU A 73 -13.45 -9.15 -5.44
C LEU A 73 -14.49 -8.52 -4.51
N CYS A 74 -14.06 -7.70 -3.54
CA CYS A 74 -14.96 -6.95 -2.67
C CYS A 74 -15.89 -6.03 -3.48
N VAL A 75 -15.35 -5.30 -4.45
CA VAL A 75 -16.14 -4.42 -5.33
C VAL A 75 -17.08 -5.24 -6.21
N ALA A 76 -16.61 -6.33 -6.80
CA ALA A 76 -17.42 -7.23 -7.62
C ALA A 76 -18.62 -7.79 -6.85
N ARG A 77 -18.43 -8.17 -5.57
CA ARG A 77 -19.52 -8.64 -4.71
C ARG A 77 -20.57 -7.55 -4.48
N ILE A 78 -20.15 -6.33 -4.17
CA ILE A 78 -21.07 -5.19 -3.94
C ILE A 78 -21.89 -4.90 -5.20
N ILE A 79 -21.25 -4.91 -6.37
CA ILE A 79 -21.94 -4.70 -7.66
C ILE A 79 -22.96 -5.80 -7.90
N HIS A 80 -22.57 -7.06 -7.69
CA HIS A 80 -23.46 -8.20 -7.86
C HIS A 80 -24.68 -8.15 -6.93
N GLU A 81 -24.49 -7.80 -5.64
CA GLU A 81 -25.61 -7.63 -4.70
C GLU A 81 -26.59 -6.56 -5.15
N ARG A 82 -26.08 -5.41 -5.60
CA ARG A 82 -26.92 -4.33 -6.13
C ARG A 82 -27.69 -4.75 -7.37
N TRP A 83 -27.04 -5.50 -8.26
CA TRP A 83 -27.68 -6.02 -9.46
C TRP A 83 -28.83 -6.97 -9.11
N VAL A 84 -28.59 -7.96 -8.22
CA VAL A 84 -29.63 -8.90 -7.74
C VAL A 84 -30.76 -8.18 -6.99
N ALA A 85 -30.50 -7.12 -6.24
CA ALA A 85 -31.55 -6.38 -5.55
C ALA A 85 -32.43 -5.51 -6.48
N SER A 86 -31.99 -5.30 -7.73
CA SER A 86 -32.66 -4.45 -8.72
C SER A 86 -33.37 -5.23 -9.85
N HIS A 87 -33.27 -6.56 -9.85
CA HIS A 87 -33.88 -7.49 -10.81
C HIS A 87 -34.59 -8.62 -10.07
#